data_AF-A0A8T4XYB4-F1
#
_entry.id   AF-A0A8T4XYB4-F1
#
_cell.length_a   1.000
_cell.length_b   1.000
_cell.length_c   1.000
_cell.angle_alpha   90.00
_cell.angle_beta   90.00
_cell.angle_gamma   90.00
#
_symmetry.space_group_name_H-M   'P 1'
#
loop_
_entity.id
_entity.type
_entity.pdbx_description
1 polymer ?
#
loop_
_entity_poly.entity_id
_entity_poly.type
_entity_poly.pdbx_seq_one_letter_code
_entity_poly.pdbx_strand_id
1 'polypeptide(L)'
;MKFMLMFAPNYLFMYPGFLIASVGLLLMFFALLNVYVGYTPGIQSLIAGSLIAILGYQLLFFGVFARVLQHRSLPRFLTLECCSTLGGLAFSAGLIWVLKVLLDWVGSGFSALPPVEHSVLCFTLIALGLQTFFSSFMLSIIAEHRRRLEL
;
A
#
# COMPACT_ATOMS: atom_id res chain seq x y z
N MET A 1 -9.12 24.33 -20.07
CA MET A 1 -9.05 23.56 -18.80
C MET A 1 -8.47 22.15 -18.94
N LYS A 2 -8.52 21.49 -20.12
CA LYS A 2 -7.89 20.15 -20.35
C LYS A 2 -6.36 20.15 -20.45
N PHE A 3 -5.73 21.32 -20.59
CA PHE A 3 -4.28 21.46 -20.78
C PHE A 3 -3.48 21.58 -19.46
N MET A 4 -4.06 22.08 -18.36
CA MET A 4 -3.36 22.14 -17.06
C MET A 4 -3.25 20.77 -16.37
N LEU A 5 -4.20 19.85 -16.58
CA LEU A 5 -4.06 18.44 -16.15
C LEU A 5 -3.08 17.65 -17.04
N MET A 6 -2.80 18.11 -18.26
CA MET A 6 -1.96 17.41 -19.23
C MET A 6 -0.47 17.67 -19.05
N PHE A 7 -0.08 18.83 -18.51
CA PHE A 7 1.32 19.25 -18.42
C PHE A 7 2.03 18.93 -17.08
N ALA A 8 1.31 18.46 -16.06
CA ALA A 8 1.91 17.97 -14.80
C ALA A 8 1.08 16.88 -14.09
N PRO A 9 0.73 15.76 -14.73
CA PRO A 9 -0.15 14.75 -14.11
C PRO A 9 0.49 14.06 -12.91
N ASN A 10 1.81 14.03 -12.83
CA ASN A 10 2.54 13.42 -11.72
C ASN A 10 2.34 14.15 -10.37
N TYR A 11 2.37 15.49 -10.36
CA TYR A 11 2.17 16.24 -9.12
C TYR A 11 0.73 16.17 -8.61
N LEU A 12 -0.23 16.04 -9.54
CA LEU A 12 -1.65 16.02 -9.20
C LEU A 12 -2.08 14.74 -8.48
N PHE A 13 -1.45 13.58 -8.73
CA PHE A 13 -1.80 12.32 -8.07
C PHE A 13 -0.85 11.95 -6.94
N MET A 14 0.45 12.26 -7.06
CA MET A 14 1.45 11.84 -6.08
C MET A 14 1.37 12.65 -4.78
N TYR A 15 1.11 13.97 -4.85
CA TYR A 15 0.99 14.81 -3.66
C TYR A 15 -0.27 14.49 -2.82
N PRO A 16 -1.49 14.43 -3.39
CA PRO A 16 -2.66 14.04 -2.60
C PRO A 16 -2.61 12.57 -2.20
N GLY A 17 -2.08 11.67 -3.04
CA GLY A 17 -1.89 10.27 -2.66
C GLY A 17 -1.00 10.11 -1.44
N PHE A 18 0.11 10.85 -1.38
CA PHE A 18 1.01 10.85 -0.22
C PHE A 18 0.32 11.39 1.03
N LEU A 19 -0.36 12.53 0.93
CA LEU A 19 -1.11 13.14 2.03
C LEU A 19 -2.16 12.17 2.58
N ILE A 20 -2.98 11.58 1.70
CA ILE A 20 -4.05 10.65 2.08
C ILE A 20 -3.46 9.39 2.72
N ALA A 21 -2.40 8.82 2.13
CA ALA A 21 -1.73 7.64 2.68
C ALA A 21 -1.17 7.90 4.08
N SER A 22 -0.44 9.01 4.25
CA SER A 22 0.12 9.42 5.54
C SER A 22 -0.97 9.68 6.58
N VAL A 23 -2.06 10.36 6.22
CA VAL A 23 -3.19 10.60 7.12
C VAL A 23 -3.85 9.29 7.54
N GLY A 24 -4.08 8.36 6.60
CA GLY A 24 -4.65 7.04 6.91
C GLY A 24 -3.77 6.23 7.86
N LEU A 25 -2.45 6.25 7.64
CA LEU A 25 -1.47 5.55 8.46
C LEU A 25 -1.37 6.14 9.88
N LEU A 26 -1.38 7.47 9.98
CA LEU A 26 -1.42 8.16 11.27
C LEU A 26 -2.71 7.87 12.03
N LEU A 27 -3.86 7.92 11.35
CA LEU A 27 -5.16 7.63 11.95
C LEU A 27 -5.23 6.19 12.47
N MET A 28 -4.69 5.25 11.71
CA MET A 28 -4.57 3.85 12.10
C MET A 28 -3.62 3.66 13.30
N PHE A 29 -2.49 4.36 13.33
CA PHE A 29 -1.53 4.33 14.44
C PHE A 29 -2.12 4.91 15.74
N PHE A 30 -2.83 6.04 15.65
CA PHE A 30 -3.52 6.66 16.79
C PHE A 30 -4.68 5.80 17.30
N ALA A 31 -5.41 5.14 16.40
CA ALA A 31 -6.47 4.20 16.76
C ALA A 31 -5.90 2.96 17.50
N LEU A 32 -4.73 2.47 17.08
CA LEU A 32 -4.09 1.33 17.73
C LEU A 32 -3.59 1.65 19.15
N LEU A 33 -3.03 2.85 19.34
CA LEU A 33 -2.52 3.31 20.64
C LEU A 33 -3.64 3.77 21.60
N ASN A 34 -4.91 3.75 21.18
CA ASN A 34 -6.04 4.27 21.96
C ASN A 34 -5.78 5.67 22.54
N VAL A 35 -5.07 6.53 21.80
CA VAL A 35 -4.73 7.88 22.29
C VAL A 35 -6.00 8.72 22.33
N TYR A 36 -6.31 9.25 23.51
CA TYR A 36 -7.48 10.09 23.73
C TYR A 36 -7.23 11.50 23.18
N VAL A 37 -7.64 11.75 21.92
CA VAL A 37 -7.49 13.07 21.26
C VAL A 37 -8.84 13.82 21.21
N GLY A 38 -9.81 13.44 22.06
CA GLY A 38 -11.15 14.04 22.15
C GLY A 38 -12.31 13.06 21.92
N TYR A 39 -12.03 11.90 21.33
CA TYR A 39 -12.91 10.72 21.22
C TYR A 39 -12.03 9.48 21.40
N THR A 40 -12.54 8.38 21.95
CA THR A 40 -11.81 7.10 21.96
C THR A 40 -11.81 6.54 20.53
N PRO A 41 -10.69 6.58 19.79
CA PRO A 41 -10.65 6.01 18.46
C PRO A 41 -10.82 4.50 18.58
N GLY A 42 -12.05 4.02 18.34
CA GLY A 42 -12.38 2.61 18.42
C GLY A 42 -12.06 1.86 17.12
N ILE A 43 -12.54 0.62 17.03
CA ILE A 43 -12.37 -0.27 15.88
C ILE A 43 -12.81 0.38 14.56
N GLN A 44 -13.86 1.22 14.58
CA GLN A 44 -14.34 1.92 13.39
C GLN A 44 -13.30 2.92 12.82
N SER A 45 -12.61 3.64 13.70
CA SER A 45 -11.53 4.55 13.29
C SER A 45 -10.34 3.77 12.74
N LEU A 46 -10.02 2.60 13.32
CA LEU A 46 -8.97 1.74 12.80
C LEU A 46 -9.28 1.23 11.38
N ILE A 47 -10.50 0.76 11.14
CA ILE A 47 -10.97 0.32 9.82
C ILE A 47 -10.98 1.49 8.83
N ALA A 48 -11.45 2.66 9.24
CA ALA A 48 -11.44 3.86 8.39
C ALA A 48 -10.00 4.28 8.02
N GLY A 49 -9.07 4.28 8.97
CA GLY A 49 -7.66 4.60 8.72
C GLY A 49 -7.00 3.61 7.77
N SER A 50 -7.31 2.32 7.97
CA SER A 50 -6.95 1.21 7.09
C SER A 50 -7.38 1.46 5.63
N LEU A 51 -8.65 1.81 5.42
CA LEU A 51 -9.20 2.09 4.09
C LEU A 51 -8.54 3.31 3.46
N ILE A 52 -8.39 4.40 4.22
CA ILE A 52 -7.76 5.64 3.76
C ILE A 52 -6.30 5.38 3.36
N ALA A 53 -5.56 4.59 4.14
CA ALA A 53 -4.18 4.22 3.85
C ALA A 53 -4.07 3.43 2.54
N ILE A 54 -4.94 2.44 2.33
CA ILE A 54 -4.99 1.63 1.09
C ILE A 54 -5.32 2.52 -0.11
N LEU A 55 -6.31 3.41 0.01
CA LEU A 55 -6.70 4.33 -1.07
C LEU A 55 -5.58 5.33 -1.42
N GLY A 56 -4.93 5.89 -0.40
CA GLY A 56 -3.78 6.78 -0.59
C GLY A 56 -2.61 6.06 -1.29
N TYR A 57 -2.33 4.82 -0.90
CA TYR A 57 -1.33 3.99 -1.55
C TYR A 57 -1.68 3.70 -3.02
N GLN A 58 -2.96 3.44 -3.31
CA GLN A 58 -3.41 3.20 -4.69
C GLN A 58 -3.29 4.46 -5.57
N LEU A 59 -3.51 5.65 -5.03
CA LEU A 59 -3.25 6.93 -5.71
C LEU A 59 -1.76 7.14 -5.98
N LEU A 60 -0.89 6.82 -5.01
CA LEU A 60 0.56 6.87 -5.19
C LEU A 60 1.02 5.96 -6.32
N PHE A 61 0.50 4.74 -6.37
CA PHE A 61 0.75 3.78 -7.42
C PHE A 61 0.40 4.36 -8.80
N PHE A 62 -0.81 4.91 -8.97
CA PHE A 62 -1.19 5.54 -10.24
C PHE A 62 -0.27 6.69 -10.63
N GLY A 63 0.19 7.50 -9.66
CA GLY A 63 1.17 8.56 -9.89
C GLY A 63 2.51 8.04 -10.43
N VAL A 64 3.01 6.92 -9.88
CA VAL A 64 4.23 6.27 -10.36
C VAL A 64 4.06 5.72 -11.77
N PHE A 65 2.93 5.07 -12.09
CA PHE A 65 2.66 4.59 -13.44
C PHE A 65 2.60 5.74 -14.45
N ALA A 66 1.89 6.81 -14.12
CA ALA A 66 1.82 8.01 -14.97
C ALA A 66 3.21 8.60 -15.23
N ARG A 67 4.11 8.60 -14.23
CA ARG A 67 5.51 9.01 -14.40
C ARG A 67 6.28 8.14 -15.38
N VAL A 68 6.20 6.83 -15.25
CA VAL A 68 6.96 5.90 -16.11
C VAL A 68 6.48 5.96 -17.56
N LEU A 69 5.20 6.23 -17.77
CA LEU A 69 4.65 6.48 -19.10
C LEU A 69 5.14 7.81 -19.70
N GLN A 70 5.24 8.88 -18.90
CA GLN A 70 5.60 10.21 -19.39
C GLN A 70 7.10 10.51 -19.47
N HIS A 71 7.90 10.06 -18.50
CA HIS A 71 9.34 10.32 -18.44
C HIS A 71 10.14 9.08 -18.84
N ARG A 72 11.25 9.28 -19.58
CA ARG A 72 12.16 8.19 -20.00
C ARG A 72 13.06 7.64 -18.88
N SER A 73 13.11 8.28 -17.70
CA SER A 73 14.00 7.89 -16.61
C SER A 73 13.24 7.49 -15.36
N LEU A 74 13.44 6.25 -14.91
CA LEU A 74 13.04 5.79 -13.58
C LEU A 74 13.86 6.57 -12.54
N PRO A 75 13.24 7.12 -11.47
CA PRO A 75 14.01 7.73 -10.38
C PRO A 75 14.94 6.68 -9.76
N ARG A 76 16.22 7.04 -9.56
CA ARG A 76 17.31 6.13 -9.12
C ARG A 76 17.02 5.41 -7.77
N PHE A 77 16.09 5.94 -6.99
CA PHE A 77 15.62 5.37 -5.71
C PHE A 77 14.63 4.21 -5.88
N LEU A 78 14.00 4.07 -7.06
CA LEU A 78 13.19 2.92 -7.44
C LEU A 78 14.02 2.00 -8.35
N THR A 79 15.02 1.34 -7.78
CA THR A 79 15.61 0.19 -8.47
C THR A 79 14.55 -0.91 -8.48
N LEU A 80 14.05 -1.27 -9.66
CA LEU A 80 12.99 -2.27 -9.87
C LEU A 80 13.23 -3.57 -9.07
N GLU A 81 14.50 -4.00 -9.02
CA GLU A 81 14.93 -5.21 -8.33
C GLU A 81 14.65 -5.12 -6.82
N CYS A 82 15.02 -3.99 -6.20
CA CYS A 82 14.83 -3.78 -4.76
C CYS A 82 13.34 -3.66 -4.41
N CYS A 83 12.56 -2.87 -5.15
CA CYS A 83 11.13 -2.71 -4.87
C CYS A 83 10.34 -4.02 -5.04
N SER A 84 10.71 -4.85 -6.04
CA SER A 84 10.07 -6.15 -6.29
C SER A 84 10.36 -7.15 -5.18
N THR A 85 11.64 -7.30 -4.81
CA THR A 85 12.04 -8.21 -3.74
C THR A 85 11.46 -7.77 -2.40
N LEU A 86 11.50 -6.47 -2.09
CA LEU A 86 11.00 -5.93 -0.82
C LEU A 86 9.47 -6.05 -0.72
N GLY A 87 8.74 -5.79 -1.82
CA GLY A 87 7.29 -5.98 -1.88
C GLY A 87 6.88 -7.45 -1.77
N GLY A 88 7.61 -8.36 -2.43
CA GLY A 88 7.37 -9.81 -2.33
C GLY A 88 7.65 -10.35 -0.94
N LEU A 89 8.72 -9.88 -0.28
CA LEU A 89 9.02 -10.24 1.11
C LEU A 89 7.96 -9.71 2.08
N ALA A 90 7.54 -8.45 1.93
CA ALA A 90 6.48 -7.88 2.76
C ALA A 90 5.13 -8.61 2.58
N PHE A 91 4.77 -8.94 1.34
CA PHE A 91 3.56 -9.72 1.04
C PHE A 91 3.61 -11.13 1.64
N SER A 92 4.71 -11.85 1.43
CA SER A 92 4.86 -13.22 1.96
C SER A 92 4.90 -13.25 3.48
N ALA A 93 5.58 -12.29 4.13
CA ALA A 93 5.55 -12.14 5.59
C ALA A 93 4.14 -11.89 6.12
N GLY A 94 3.37 -10.99 5.49
CA GLY A 94 1.98 -10.72 5.84
C GLY A 94 1.08 -11.96 5.66
N LEU A 95 1.27 -12.70 4.56
CA LEU A 95 0.51 -13.91 4.25
C LEU A 95 0.77 -15.02 5.28
N ILE A 96 2.03 -15.26 5.63
CA ILE A 96 2.42 -16.25 6.65
C ILE A 96 1.80 -15.89 8.00
N TRP A 97 1.80 -14.61 8.36
CA TRP A 97 1.23 -14.15 9.62
C TRP A 97 -0.28 -14.39 9.70
N VAL A 98 -1.03 -14.03 8.64
CA VAL A 98 -2.49 -14.30 8.60
C VAL A 98 -2.79 -15.79 8.59
N LEU A 99 -2.02 -16.60 7.86
CA LEU A 99 -2.18 -18.04 7.88
C LEU A 99 -1.99 -18.61 9.29
N LYS A 100 -0.98 -18.14 10.03
CA LYS A 100 -0.77 -18.56 11.43
C LYS A 100 -1.97 -18.20 12.30
N VAL A 101 -2.41 -16.94 12.28
CA VAL A 101 -3.57 -16.48 13.08
C VAL A 101 -4.83 -17.27 12.73
N LEU A 102 -5.03 -17.60 11.45
CA LEU A 102 -6.17 -18.37 10.98
C LEU A 102 -6.09 -19.84 11.42
N LEU A 103 -4.90 -20.45 11.36
CA LEU A 103 -4.66 -21.81 11.85
C LEU A 103 -4.81 -21.91 13.37
N ASP A 104 -4.30 -20.94 14.12
CA ASP A 104 -4.49 -20.85 15.58
C ASP A 104 -5.97 -20.70 15.93
N TRP A 105 -6.72 -19.89 15.17
CA TRP A 105 -8.16 -19.72 15.37
C TRP A 105 -8.95 -21.01 15.08
N VAL A 106 -8.66 -21.70 13.98
CA VAL A 106 -9.28 -22.99 13.65
C VAL A 106 -8.89 -24.06 14.68
N GLY A 107 -7.63 -24.09 15.12
CA GLY A 107 -7.13 -24.99 16.15
C GLY A 107 -7.72 -24.74 17.54
N SER A 108 -8.09 -23.49 17.85
CA SER A 108 -8.78 -23.11 19.09
C SER A 108 -10.27 -23.50 19.14
N GLY A 109 -10.77 -24.21 18.11
CA GLY A 109 -12.18 -24.61 18.03
C GLY A 109 -13.12 -23.41 17.94
N PHE A 110 -12.69 -22.31 17.29
CA PHE A 110 -13.43 -21.06 17.13
C PHE A 110 -13.73 -20.31 18.45
N SER A 111 -13.15 -20.72 19.58
CA SER A 111 -13.53 -20.19 20.91
C SER A 111 -12.94 -18.82 21.23
N ALA A 112 -11.84 -18.40 20.59
CA ALA A 112 -11.24 -17.09 20.81
C ALA A 112 -11.14 -16.33 19.49
N LEU A 113 -12.09 -15.44 19.20
CA LEU A 113 -11.95 -14.53 18.06
C LEU A 113 -10.69 -13.69 18.26
N PRO A 114 -9.71 -13.70 17.32
CA PRO A 114 -8.57 -12.83 17.42
C PRO A 114 -9.04 -11.37 17.46
N PRO A 115 -8.39 -10.52 18.28
CA PRO A 115 -8.78 -9.12 18.42
C PRO A 115 -8.85 -8.45 17.06
N VAL A 116 -9.99 -7.82 16.77
CA VAL A 116 -10.31 -7.23 15.46
C VAL A 116 -9.23 -6.23 15.01
N GLU A 117 -8.59 -5.56 15.97
CA GLU A 117 -7.50 -4.62 15.74
C GLU A 117 -6.31 -5.24 15.03
N HIS A 118 -5.89 -6.43 15.49
CA HIS A 118 -4.74 -7.15 14.92
C HIS A 118 -5.08 -7.70 13.53
N SER A 119 -6.33 -8.17 13.34
CA SER A 119 -6.81 -8.65 12.05
C SER A 119 -6.82 -7.53 11.00
N VAL A 120 -7.31 -6.34 11.34
CA VAL A 120 -7.32 -5.18 10.43
C VAL A 120 -5.89 -4.78 10.04
N LEU A 121 -4.96 -4.72 11.00
CA LEU A 121 -3.53 -4.48 10.72
C LEU A 121 -2.97 -5.51 9.75
N CYS A 122 -3.17 -6.79 10.00
CA CYS A 122 -2.65 -7.85 9.16
C CYS A 122 -3.22 -7.79 7.73
N PHE A 123 -4.54 -7.55 7.59
CA PHE A 123 -5.16 -7.43 6.28
C PHE A 123 -4.67 -6.20 5.51
N THR A 124 -4.47 -5.06 6.17
CA THR A 124 -3.88 -3.89 5.49
C THR A 124 -2.45 -4.15 5.05
N LEU A 125 -1.64 -4.83 5.86
CA LEU A 125 -0.25 -5.15 5.51
C LEU A 125 -0.19 -6.09 4.30
N ILE A 126 -1.08 -7.09 4.25
CA ILE A 126 -1.24 -7.96 3.08
C ILE A 126 -1.66 -7.16 1.85
N ALA A 127 -2.65 -6.28 1.97
CA ALA A 127 -3.14 -5.48 0.85
C ALA A 127 -2.03 -4.59 0.28
N LEU A 128 -1.31 -3.87 1.14
CA LEU A 128 -0.18 -3.02 0.75
C LEU A 128 0.98 -3.84 0.17
N GLY A 129 1.31 -4.98 0.77
CA GLY A 129 2.33 -5.90 0.26
C GLY A 129 2.00 -6.42 -1.14
N LEU A 130 0.76 -6.87 -1.35
CA LEU A 130 0.29 -7.38 -2.63
C LEU A 130 0.30 -6.28 -3.71
N GLN A 131 -0.18 -5.08 -3.37
CA GLN A 131 -0.13 -3.92 -4.27
C GLN A 131 1.33 -3.57 -4.63
N THR A 132 2.25 -3.59 -3.67
CA THR A 132 3.69 -3.34 -3.90
C THR A 132 4.31 -4.38 -4.82
N PHE A 133 4.00 -5.66 -4.61
CA PHE A 133 4.51 -6.77 -5.41
C PHE A 133 4.06 -6.65 -6.87
N PHE A 134 2.75 -6.51 -7.11
CA PHE A 134 2.23 -6.33 -8.47
C PHE A 134 2.73 -5.04 -9.12
N SER A 135 2.90 -3.96 -8.35
CA SER A 135 3.49 -2.70 -8.85
C SER A 135 4.86 -2.93 -9.45
N SER A 136 5.70 -3.63 -8.70
CA SER A 136 7.10 -3.82 -9.06
C SER A 136 7.23 -4.76 -10.26
N PHE A 137 6.38 -5.80 -10.30
CA PHE A 137 6.32 -6.71 -11.45
C PHE A 137 5.89 -6.00 -12.74
N MET A 138 4.83 -5.19 -12.69
CA MET A 138 4.39 -4.40 -13.85
C MET A 138 5.45 -3.40 -14.32
N LEU A 139 6.11 -2.71 -13.38
CA LEU A 139 7.23 -1.82 -13.69
C LEU A 139 8.37 -2.59 -14.39
N SER A 140 8.66 -3.82 -13.95
CA SER A 140 9.64 -4.71 -14.58
C SER A 140 9.31 -5.06 -16.02
N ILE A 141 8.05 -5.40 -16.31
CA ILE A 141 7.60 -5.67 -17.68
C ILE A 141 7.77 -4.44 -18.57
N ILE A 142 7.38 -3.26 -18.08
CA ILE A 142 7.47 -2.00 -18.83
C ILE A 142 8.94 -1.66 -19.12
N ALA A 143 9.84 -1.83 -18.15
CA ALA A 143 11.26 -1.57 -18.31
C ALA A 143 11.92 -2.52 -19.33
N GLU A 144 11.60 -3.81 -19.28
CA GLU A 144 12.14 -4.82 -20.19
C GLU A 144 11.61 -4.62 -21.63
N HIS A 145 10.31 -4.34 -21.78
CA HIS A 145 9.72 -4.04 -23.09
C HIS A 145 10.37 -2.80 -23.72
N ARG A 146 10.69 -1.77 -22.92
CA ARG A 146 11.36 -0.57 -23.41
C ARG A 146 12.81 -0.84 -23.84
N ARG A 147 13.56 -1.67 -23.10
CA ARG A 147 14.94 -2.06 -23.46
C ARG A 147 14.98 -2.74 -24.83
N ARG A 148 13.96 -3.52 -25.19
CA ARG A 148 13.85 -4.18 -26.51
C ARG A 148 13.55 -3.23 -27.67
N LEU A 149 12.96 -2.06 -27.43
CA LEU A 149 12.64 -1.07 -28.47
C LEU A 149 13.83 -0.15 -28.80
N GLU A 150 14.88 -0.17 -27.98
CA GLU A 150 16.11 0.60 -28.18
C GLU A 150 17.24 -0.25 -28.83
N LEU A 151 16.95 -1.52 -29.16
CA LEU A 151 17.80 -2.45 -29.93
C LEU A 151 17.24 -2.63 -31.35
#